data_AF-A0A9P8ZRI8-F1
#
_entry.id   AF-A0A9P8ZRI8-F1
#
_cell.length_a   1.000
_cell.length_b   1.000
_cell.length_c   1.000
_cell.angle_alpha   90.00
_cell.angle_beta   90.00
_cell.angle_gamma   90.00
#
_symmetry.space_group_name_H-M   'P 1'
#
loop_
_entity.id
_entity.type
_entity.pdbx_description
1 polymer ?
#
loop_
_entity_poly.entity_id
_entity_poly.type
_entity_poly.pdbx_seq_one_letter_code
_entity_poly.pdbx_strand_id
1 'polypeptide(L)'
;IESRFCASHPSPEAKRAASARFAVDRELQTHQRRAPADCTSLTNINLHWHVIQANETYEGGFLTDTQLGAQMDFLNSEWAKFAPIKFTLVNTTRNTDEEGFLYAREKKSDIKDRLWNTLHTGGEQDLNVYSVSFSIVPDLRGFSSFPDEYKATPVQDGLFIKWNSLPGGSLKSNGGSLVHEVGHWLGLYHTWQNGCDEANDEVDDTPAEDPVNAGRDTHSCPASFDSCPNMPGQDPIHNYMTYASDDCRTELTPGQIERVRTQISTYRGINL
;
A
#
# COMPACT_ATOMS: atom_id res chain seq x y z
N ILE A 1 -7.34 -22.10 -5.36
CA ILE A 1 -7.65 -20.76 -5.92
C ILE A 1 -7.32 -19.81 -4.78
N GLU A 2 -6.10 -19.29 -4.79
CA GLU A 2 -5.56 -18.51 -3.66
C GLU A 2 -6.21 -17.13 -3.67
N SER A 3 -7.10 -16.88 -2.72
CA SER A 3 -7.61 -15.54 -2.43
C SER A 3 -6.45 -14.66 -1.98
N ARG A 4 -6.21 -13.52 -2.63
CA ARG A 4 -5.20 -12.55 -2.18
C ARG A 4 -5.73 -11.81 -0.96
N PHE A 5 -4.85 -11.58 0.01
CA PHE A 5 -5.19 -10.88 1.24
C PHE A 5 -4.20 -9.75 1.50
N CYS A 6 -4.70 -8.54 1.75
CA CYS A 6 -3.99 -7.43 2.39
C CYS A 6 -4.55 -7.25 3.80
N ALA A 7 -3.71 -6.72 4.67
CA ALA A 7 -3.98 -6.56 6.08
C ALA A 7 -4.31 -5.11 6.49
N SER A 8 -4.23 -4.16 5.54
CA SER A 8 -4.49 -2.72 5.68
C SER A 8 -5.99 -2.38 5.62
N HIS A 9 -6.78 -3.01 6.48
CA HIS A 9 -8.24 -2.88 6.48
C HIS A 9 -8.74 -2.21 7.77
N PRO A 10 -8.94 -0.87 7.77
CA PRO A 10 -9.52 -0.19 8.92
C PRO A 10 -10.97 -0.63 9.11
N SER A 11 -11.43 -0.68 10.36
CA SER A 11 -12.86 -0.88 10.63
C SER A 11 -13.67 0.31 10.10
N PRO A 12 -14.97 0.14 9.78
CA PRO A 12 -15.82 1.26 9.36
C PRO A 12 -15.82 2.42 10.36
N GLU A 13 -15.72 2.13 11.66
CA GLU A 13 -15.62 3.15 12.71
C GLU A 13 -14.27 3.87 12.68
N ALA A 14 -13.16 3.14 12.59
CA ALA A 14 -11.83 3.72 12.51
C ALA A 14 -11.69 4.60 11.27
N LYS A 15 -12.21 4.13 10.13
CA LYS A 15 -12.26 4.90 8.88
C LYS A 15 -13.07 6.18 9.03
N ARG A 16 -14.31 6.13 9.55
CA ARG A 16 -15.11 7.34 9.79
C ARG A 16 -14.40 8.34 10.70
N ALA A 17 -13.75 7.85 11.75
CA ALA A 17 -12.97 8.70 12.64
C ALA A 17 -11.75 9.32 11.94
N ALA A 18 -11.06 8.57 11.08
CA ALA A 18 -9.95 9.06 10.26
C ALA A 18 -10.42 10.13 9.25
N SER A 19 -11.51 9.88 8.52
CA SER A 19 -12.10 10.85 7.58
C SER A 19 -12.50 12.16 8.29
N ALA A 20 -13.10 12.08 9.48
CA ALA A 20 -13.47 13.26 10.27
C ALA A 20 -12.24 14.05 10.74
N ARG A 21 -11.19 13.36 11.23
CA ARG A 21 -9.92 14.01 11.61
C ARG A 21 -9.26 14.68 10.41
N PHE A 22 -9.21 14.00 9.27
CA PHE A 22 -8.61 14.50 8.05
C PHE A 22 -9.27 15.79 7.56
N ALA A 23 -10.62 15.88 7.62
CA ALA A 23 -11.32 17.10 7.27
C ALA A 23 -10.85 18.31 8.11
N VAL A 24 -10.68 18.10 9.43
CA VAL A 24 -10.20 19.14 10.37
C VAL A 24 -8.73 19.48 10.12
N ASP A 25 -7.86 18.46 10.01
CA ASP A 25 -6.42 18.66 9.82
C ASP A 25 -6.11 19.38 8.50
N ARG A 26 -6.83 19.03 7.43
CA ARG A 26 -6.72 19.69 6.12
C ARG A 26 -7.12 21.15 6.21
N GLU A 27 -8.24 21.47 6.85
CA GLU A 27 -8.70 22.86 7.03
C GLU A 27 -7.65 23.68 7.80
N LEU A 28 -7.14 23.15 8.91
CA LEU A 28 -6.07 23.79 9.69
C LEU A 28 -4.82 24.08 8.85
N GLN A 29 -4.42 23.17 7.97
CA GLN A 29 -3.30 23.41 7.07
C GLN A 29 -3.58 24.46 6.00
N THR A 30 -4.78 24.49 5.41
CA THR A 30 -5.12 25.51 4.41
C THR A 30 -5.03 26.93 4.98
N HIS A 31 -5.33 27.12 6.27
CA HIS A 31 -5.17 28.41 6.96
C HIS A 31 -3.71 28.76 7.28
N GLN A 32 -2.79 27.80 7.25
CA GLN A 32 -1.37 27.99 7.55
C GLN A 32 -0.50 28.16 6.29
N ARG A 33 -0.95 27.71 5.11
CA ARG A 33 -0.18 27.79 3.86
C ARG A 33 -0.22 29.18 3.23
N ARG A 34 0.95 29.74 2.91
CA ARG A 34 1.12 31.08 2.28
C ARG A 34 1.41 31.07 0.78
N ALA A 35 1.61 29.92 0.14
CA ALA A 35 1.91 29.84 -1.29
C ALA A 35 1.21 28.63 -1.95
N PRO A 36 0.74 28.75 -3.21
CA PRO A 36 0.21 27.62 -3.96
C PRO A 36 1.31 26.59 -4.24
N ALA A 37 0.97 25.31 -4.18
CA ALA A 37 1.86 24.23 -4.59
C ALA A 37 2.07 24.26 -6.11
N ASP A 38 3.30 24.08 -6.56
CA ASP A 38 3.63 23.89 -7.98
C ASP A 38 3.33 22.43 -8.35
N CYS A 39 2.21 22.20 -9.02
CA CYS A 39 1.68 20.87 -9.35
C CYS A 39 2.39 20.20 -10.54
N THR A 40 3.59 20.65 -10.90
CA THR A 40 4.34 20.15 -12.06
C THR A 40 5.72 19.59 -11.74
N SER A 41 6.22 19.80 -10.52
CA SER A 41 7.52 19.27 -10.12
C SER A 41 7.43 17.78 -9.77
N LEU A 42 8.37 16.98 -10.26
CA LEU A 42 8.51 15.58 -9.86
C LEU A 42 8.76 15.48 -8.35
N THR A 43 7.86 14.82 -7.64
CA THR A 43 7.97 14.55 -6.22
C THR A 43 8.74 13.26 -6.00
N ASN A 44 9.89 13.38 -5.35
CA ASN A 44 10.74 12.24 -5.02
C ASN A 44 10.50 11.80 -3.57
N ILE A 45 10.09 10.56 -3.39
CA ILE A 45 9.97 9.87 -2.10
C ILE A 45 11.18 8.97 -1.94
N ASN A 46 11.93 9.15 -0.87
CA ASN A 46 13.00 8.24 -0.53
C ASN A 46 12.41 6.93 -0.01
N LEU A 47 12.96 5.81 -0.46
CA LEU A 47 12.57 4.48 -0.03
C LEU A 47 13.76 3.79 0.65
N HIS A 48 13.53 3.31 1.87
CA HIS A 48 14.44 2.46 2.63
C HIS A 48 13.92 1.03 2.62
N TRP A 49 14.68 0.10 2.05
CA TRP A 49 14.30 -1.30 2.00
C TRP A 49 15.05 -2.11 3.06
N HIS A 50 14.30 -2.71 3.98
CA HIS A 50 14.80 -3.64 4.97
C HIS A 50 14.47 -5.07 4.54
N VAL A 51 15.48 -5.80 4.07
CA VAL A 51 15.38 -7.22 3.78
C VAL A 51 15.56 -7.98 5.09
N ILE A 52 14.51 -8.64 5.56
CA ILE A 52 14.57 -9.53 6.73
C ILE A 52 14.62 -10.96 6.21
N GLN A 53 15.61 -11.72 6.65
CA GLN A 53 15.90 -13.04 6.09
C GLN A 53 16.31 -14.01 7.20
N ALA A 54 15.89 -15.27 7.10
CA ALA A 54 16.40 -16.34 7.96
C ALA A 54 17.87 -16.68 7.63
N ASN A 55 18.26 -16.59 6.35
CA ASN A 55 19.61 -16.86 5.88
C ASN A 55 19.80 -16.27 4.46
N GLU A 56 20.99 -16.42 3.89
CA GLU A 56 21.37 -15.85 2.57
C GLU A 56 20.91 -16.71 1.37
N THR A 57 19.83 -17.47 1.52
CA THR A 57 19.18 -18.18 0.39
C THR A 57 17.90 -17.47 -0.01
N TYR A 58 17.48 -17.68 -1.25
CA TYR A 58 16.20 -17.14 -1.73
C TYR A 58 15.06 -17.63 -0.84
N GLU A 59 14.96 -18.93 -0.56
CA GLU A 59 13.95 -19.53 0.34
C GLU A 59 14.01 -18.96 1.77
N GLY A 60 15.20 -18.54 2.21
CA GLY A 60 15.42 -17.85 3.47
C GLY A 60 15.07 -16.37 3.47
N GLY A 61 14.56 -15.81 2.37
CA GLY A 61 14.15 -14.39 2.27
C GLY A 61 15.20 -13.45 1.70
N PHE A 62 16.37 -13.95 1.25
CA PHE A 62 17.37 -13.12 0.62
C PHE A 62 16.88 -12.64 -0.76
N LEU A 63 16.85 -11.31 -0.95
CA LEU A 63 16.44 -10.66 -2.20
C LEU A 63 17.62 -9.92 -2.83
N THR A 64 18.10 -10.32 -3.98
CA THR A 64 19.24 -9.65 -4.65
C THR A 64 18.93 -8.19 -5.01
N ASP A 65 19.97 -7.37 -5.18
CA ASP A 65 19.80 -5.98 -5.64
C ASP A 65 19.11 -5.91 -7.01
N THR A 66 19.29 -6.93 -7.87
CA THR A 66 18.58 -7.05 -9.15
C THR A 66 17.07 -7.23 -8.95
N GLN A 67 16.65 -8.05 -7.98
CA GLN A 67 15.22 -8.23 -7.67
C GLN A 67 14.61 -6.96 -7.08
N LEU A 68 15.34 -6.29 -6.17
CA LEU A 68 14.92 -5.01 -5.61
C LEU A 68 14.83 -3.94 -6.72
N GLY A 69 15.82 -3.86 -7.60
CA GLY A 69 15.82 -2.96 -8.74
C GLY A 69 14.62 -3.18 -9.67
N ALA A 70 14.34 -4.43 -10.04
CA ALA A 70 13.19 -4.76 -10.88
C ALA A 70 11.85 -4.37 -10.22
N GLN A 71 11.71 -4.54 -8.91
CA GLN A 71 10.54 -4.09 -8.17
C GLN A 71 10.41 -2.57 -8.13
N MET A 72 11.53 -1.85 -7.94
CA MET A 72 11.55 -0.38 -7.96
C MET A 72 11.23 0.18 -9.35
N ASP A 73 11.72 -0.46 -10.41
CA ASP A 73 11.40 -0.10 -11.80
C ASP A 73 9.91 -0.29 -12.05
N PHE A 74 9.33 -1.43 -11.65
CA PHE A 74 7.90 -1.68 -11.78
C PHE A 74 7.08 -0.65 -11.00
N LEU A 75 7.39 -0.43 -9.71
CA LEU A 75 6.69 0.54 -8.86
C LEU A 75 6.67 1.94 -9.48
N ASN A 76 7.83 2.42 -9.94
CA ASN A 76 7.95 3.72 -10.58
C ASN A 76 7.22 3.78 -11.92
N SER A 77 7.27 2.70 -12.72
CA SER A 77 6.57 2.65 -14.00
C SER A 77 5.05 2.71 -13.85
N GLU A 78 4.51 2.15 -12.77
CA GLU A 78 3.08 2.18 -12.49
C GLU A 78 2.64 3.53 -11.92
N TRP A 79 3.30 4.04 -10.88
CA TRP A 79 2.92 5.33 -10.28
C TRP A 79 3.10 6.53 -11.23
N ALA A 80 4.12 6.49 -12.09
CA ALA A 80 4.37 7.56 -13.06
C ALA A 80 3.26 7.70 -14.13
N LYS A 81 2.37 6.71 -14.28
CA LYS A 81 1.20 6.82 -15.17
C LYS A 81 0.14 7.79 -14.64
N PHE A 82 0.10 8.00 -13.32
CA PHE A 82 -1.03 8.66 -12.66
C PHE A 82 -0.63 9.96 -11.96
N ALA A 83 0.61 10.06 -11.48
CA ALA A 83 1.10 11.25 -10.76
C ALA A 83 2.60 11.47 -11.02
N PRO A 84 3.11 12.71 -10.89
CA PRO A 84 4.54 13.00 -10.98
C PRO A 84 5.27 12.57 -9.70
N ILE A 85 5.16 11.29 -9.33
CA ILE A 85 5.81 10.68 -8.16
C ILE A 85 6.90 9.74 -8.62
N LYS A 86 8.04 9.78 -7.93
CA LYS A 86 9.12 8.81 -8.07
C LYS A 86 9.56 8.32 -6.70
N PHE A 87 9.75 7.02 -6.57
CA PHE A 87 10.37 6.37 -5.42
C PHE A 87 11.84 6.09 -5.73
N THR A 88 12.74 6.62 -4.93
CA THR A 88 14.19 6.38 -5.04
C THR A 88 14.64 5.47 -3.91
N LEU A 89 15.14 4.28 -4.24
CA LEU A 89 15.77 3.39 -3.27
C LEU A 89 17.09 3.99 -2.80
N VAL A 90 17.08 4.61 -1.62
CA VAL A 90 18.25 5.32 -1.05
C VAL A 90 19.05 4.44 -0.09
N ASN A 91 18.43 3.39 0.46
CA ASN A 91 19.07 2.48 1.39
C ASN A 91 18.52 1.05 1.23
N THR A 92 19.40 0.06 1.37
CA THR A 92 19.02 -1.36 1.50
C THR A 92 19.79 -1.97 2.66
N THR A 93 19.08 -2.48 3.66
CA THR A 93 19.67 -3.25 4.77
C THR A 93 19.29 -4.72 4.65
N ARG A 94 20.22 -5.63 4.98
CA ARG A 94 19.99 -7.07 4.98
C ARG A 94 20.18 -7.60 6.40
N ASN A 95 19.09 -8.06 7.01
CA ASN A 95 19.00 -8.37 8.42
C ASN A 95 18.74 -9.87 8.58
N THR A 96 19.76 -10.62 9.02
CA THR A 96 19.62 -12.04 9.32
C THR A 96 18.91 -12.21 10.66
N ASP A 97 17.61 -12.49 10.60
CA ASP A 97 16.67 -12.58 11.70
C ASP A 97 15.54 -13.54 11.31
N GLU A 98 15.72 -14.83 11.63
CA GLU A 98 14.77 -15.89 11.27
C GLU A 98 13.39 -15.66 11.89
N GLU A 99 13.32 -15.21 13.14
CA GLU A 99 12.06 -14.91 13.81
C GLU A 99 11.32 -13.75 13.13
N GLY A 100 12.04 -12.68 12.79
CA GLY A 100 11.51 -11.54 12.05
C GLY A 100 11.06 -11.93 10.64
N PHE A 101 11.83 -12.77 9.95
CA PHE A 101 11.47 -13.25 8.62
C PHE A 101 10.21 -14.12 8.67
N LEU A 102 10.10 -14.99 9.67
CA LEU A 102 8.93 -15.84 9.91
C LEU A 102 7.73 -15.07 10.49
N TYR A 103 7.80 -13.73 10.58
CA TYR A 103 6.75 -12.89 11.14
C TYR A 103 5.37 -13.35 10.71
N ALA A 104 4.55 -13.60 11.72
CA ALA A 104 3.30 -14.31 11.64
C ALA A 104 2.23 -13.42 12.30
N ARG A 105 1.62 -12.54 11.51
CA ARG A 105 0.72 -11.46 11.98
C ARG A 105 -0.32 -11.91 13.03
N GLU A 106 -0.86 -13.12 12.90
CA GLU A 106 -1.92 -13.64 13.79
C GLU A 106 -1.41 -14.16 15.15
N LYS A 107 -0.10 -14.36 15.32
CA LYS A 107 0.48 -14.51 16.65
C LYS A 107 0.66 -13.12 17.21
N LYS A 108 0.01 -12.83 18.34
CA LYS A 108 0.34 -11.66 19.20
C LYS A 108 1.84 -11.71 19.50
N SER A 109 2.62 -11.04 18.67
CA SER A 109 4.06 -11.02 18.69
C SER A 109 4.49 -9.57 18.59
N ASP A 110 5.45 -9.21 19.43
CA ASP A 110 6.12 -7.92 19.44
C ASP A 110 7.08 -7.76 18.25
N ILE A 111 7.23 -8.78 17.39
CA ILE A 111 8.10 -8.78 16.21
C ILE A 111 7.86 -7.58 15.31
N LYS A 112 6.59 -7.24 15.00
CA LYS A 112 6.27 -6.06 14.17
C LYS A 112 6.83 -4.79 14.79
N ASP A 113 6.52 -4.59 16.08
CA ASP A 113 6.93 -3.41 16.81
C ASP A 113 8.46 -3.38 16.99
N ARG A 114 9.11 -4.54 17.19
CA ARG A 114 10.57 -4.68 17.24
C ARG A 114 11.21 -4.24 15.93
N LEU A 115 10.71 -4.75 14.79
CA LEU A 115 11.26 -4.45 13.48
C LEU A 115 11.12 -2.96 13.17
N TRP A 116 9.93 -2.39 13.40
CA TRP A 116 9.70 -0.95 13.28
C TRP A 116 10.61 -0.12 14.19
N ASN A 117 10.67 -0.42 15.49
CA ASN A 117 11.50 0.34 16.43
C ASN A 117 13.01 0.24 16.16
N THR A 118 13.47 -0.86 15.56
CA THR A 118 14.91 -1.10 15.36
C THR A 118 15.42 -0.58 14.03
N LEU A 119 14.61 -0.70 12.97
CA LEU A 119 15.09 -0.53 11.60
C LEU A 119 14.56 0.74 10.92
N HIS A 120 13.43 1.30 11.39
CA HIS A 120 12.84 2.49 10.78
C HIS A 120 13.89 3.60 10.59
N THR A 121 13.93 4.15 9.39
CA THR A 121 14.90 5.15 8.96
C THR A 121 14.19 6.32 8.30
N GLY A 122 14.62 7.55 8.61
CA GLY A 122 14.05 8.77 8.03
C GLY A 122 12.90 9.35 8.87
N GLY A 123 12.02 10.12 8.22
CA GLY A 123 10.83 10.72 8.82
C GLY A 123 9.59 10.56 7.95
N GLU A 124 8.62 11.46 8.10
CA GLU A 124 7.29 11.40 7.46
C GLU A 124 7.30 11.30 5.93
N GLN A 125 8.40 11.73 5.31
CA GLN A 125 8.58 11.74 3.86
C GLN A 125 9.34 10.53 3.32
N ASP A 126 9.85 9.66 4.20
CA ASP A 126 10.66 8.51 3.84
C ASP A 126 9.84 7.22 4.01
N LEU A 127 9.68 6.48 2.92
CA LEU A 127 8.95 5.21 2.94
C LEU A 127 9.87 4.07 3.37
N ASN A 128 9.49 3.37 4.44
CA ASN A 128 10.17 2.17 4.92
C ASN A 128 9.44 0.91 4.44
N VAL A 129 10.14 -0.02 3.78
CA VAL A 129 9.62 -1.29 3.27
C VAL A 129 10.33 -2.46 3.95
N TYR A 130 9.57 -3.41 4.50
CA TYR A 130 10.07 -4.57 5.22
C TYR A 130 9.67 -5.86 4.51
N SER A 131 10.62 -6.63 3.97
CA SER A 131 10.29 -7.92 3.31
C SER A 131 10.33 -9.09 4.29
N VAL A 132 9.21 -9.80 4.44
CA VAL A 132 9.02 -10.93 5.37
C VAL A 132 8.26 -12.08 4.71
N SER A 133 8.10 -13.24 5.38
CA SER A 133 7.44 -14.44 4.82
C SER A 133 5.93 -14.54 5.03
N PHE A 134 5.40 -13.97 6.12
CA PHE A 134 4.02 -14.22 6.56
C PHE A 134 3.72 -15.72 6.76
N SER A 135 4.61 -16.42 7.47
CA SER A 135 4.68 -17.89 7.54
C SER A 135 3.37 -18.63 7.88
N ILE A 136 2.43 -18.00 8.60
CA ILE A 136 1.15 -18.61 8.99
C ILE A 136 -0.06 -18.13 8.17
N VAL A 137 0.08 -17.05 7.41
CA VAL A 137 -0.97 -16.52 6.51
C VAL A 137 -0.39 -16.48 5.10
N PRO A 138 -0.25 -17.64 4.43
CA PRO A 138 0.46 -17.71 3.15
C PRO A 138 -0.18 -16.84 2.06
N ASP A 139 -1.46 -16.51 2.18
CA ASP A 139 -2.20 -15.68 1.24
C ASP A 139 -2.01 -14.17 1.46
N LEU A 140 -1.48 -13.76 2.63
CA LEU A 140 -1.13 -12.38 2.91
C LEU A 140 -0.01 -11.91 1.99
N ARG A 141 -0.22 -10.79 1.29
CA ARG A 141 0.79 -10.21 0.39
C ARG A 141 1.50 -9.02 1.02
N GLY A 142 0.83 -8.26 1.88
CA GLY A 142 1.42 -7.14 2.59
C GLY A 142 0.45 -6.42 3.52
N PHE A 143 0.98 -5.41 4.21
CA PHE A 143 0.20 -4.36 4.86
C PHE A 143 1.02 -3.09 5.00
N SER A 144 0.34 -1.97 5.22
CA SER A 144 0.90 -0.65 5.40
C SER A 144 0.25 0.07 6.57
N SER A 145 0.98 1.01 7.18
CA SER A 145 0.37 2.11 7.93
C SER A 145 -0.42 3.05 6.99
N PHE A 146 -1.33 3.82 7.57
CA PHE A 146 -1.98 4.95 6.90
C PHE A 146 -1.34 6.30 7.29
N PRO A 147 -1.44 7.34 6.44
CA PRO A 147 -0.89 8.66 6.74
C PRO A 147 -1.34 9.25 8.08
N ASP A 148 -2.62 9.08 8.46
CA ASP A 148 -3.17 9.68 9.68
C ASP A 148 -2.64 9.05 10.98
N GLU A 149 -2.00 7.88 10.88
CA GLU A 149 -1.38 7.17 12.01
C GLU A 149 0.01 7.73 12.35
N TYR A 150 0.70 8.35 11.38
CA TYR A 150 2.10 8.77 11.51
C TYR A 150 2.35 9.64 12.74
N LYS A 151 1.49 10.64 13.00
CA LYS A 151 1.67 11.58 14.11
C LYS A 151 1.60 10.87 15.48
N ALA A 152 0.78 9.83 15.60
CA ALA A 152 0.63 9.09 16.85
C ALA A 152 1.78 8.10 17.06
N THR A 153 2.23 7.46 15.98
CA THR A 153 3.22 6.37 16.02
C THR A 153 4.22 6.47 14.86
N PRO A 154 5.12 7.48 14.84
CA PRO A 154 5.96 7.77 13.68
C PRO A 154 6.93 6.62 13.36
N VAL A 155 7.44 5.94 14.39
CA VAL A 155 8.31 4.76 14.24
C VAL A 155 7.59 3.55 13.65
N GLN A 156 6.25 3.54 13.69
CA GLN A 156 5.40 2.47 13.15
C GLN A 156 4.94 2.77 11.71
N ASP A 157 5.59 3.72 11.03
CA ASP A 157 5.26 4.08 9.66
C ASP A 157 6.08 3.29 8.63
N GLY A 158 5.39 2.87 7.57
CA GLY A 158 5.93 2.06 6.49
C GLY A 158 5.05 0.84 6.22
N LEU A 159 5.57 -0.08 5.40
CA LEU A 159 4.82 -1.24 4.95
C LEU A 159 5.65 -2.53 5.00
N PHE A 160 4.97 -3.65 5.22
CA PHE A 160 5.53 -4.98 5.10
C PHE A 160 5.04 -5.61 3.80
N ILE A 161 5.94 -6.29 3.09
CA ILE A 161 5.65 -6.97 1.84
C ILE A 161 6.16 -8.41 1.89
N LYS A 162 5.43 -9.32 1.24
CA LYS A 162 5.86 -10.72 1.17
C LYS A 162 7.06 -10.86 0.24
N TRP A 163 8.17 -11.40 0.73
CA TRP A 163 9.46 -11.44 0.02
C TRP A 163 9.39 -12.05 -1.39
N ASN A 164 8.55 -13.08 -1.59
CA ASN A 164 8.44 -13.77 -2.88
C ASN A 164 7.35 -13.21 -3.81
N SER A 165 6.80 -12.03 -3.50
CA SER A 165 5.82 -11.30 -4.32
C SER A 165 6.45 -10.26 -5.27
N LEU A 166 7.77 -10.13 -5.30
CA LEU A 166 8.47 -9.25 -6.24
C LEU A 166 8.45 -9.83 -7.68
N PRO A 167 8.70 -9.02 -8.72
CA PRO A 167 8.85 -9.49 -10.08
C PRO A 167 9.85 -10.66 -10.19
N GLY A 168 9.43 -11.75 -10.83
CA GLY A 168 10.24 -12.97 -10.96
C GLY A 168 10.34 -13.82 -9.70
N GLY A 169 9.63 -13.45 -8.62
CA GLY A 169 9.50 -14.24 -7.40
C GLY A 169 8.65 -15.50 -7.59
N SER A 170 8.66 -16.37 -6.58
CA SER A 170 8.00 -17.68 -6.62
C SER A 170 6.48 -17.63 -6.55
N LEU A 171 5.89 -16.49 -6.16
CA LEU A 171 4.44 -16.25 -6.30
C LEU A 171 4.03 -15.86 -7.73
N LYS A 172 4.99 -15.71 -8.66
CA LYS A 172 4.75 -15.28 -10.05
C LYS A 172 3.95 -13.97 -10.13
N SER A 173 4.20 -13.08 -9.19
CA SER A 173 3.65 -11.71 -9.21
C SER A 173 4.45 -10.85 -10.18
N ASN A 174 3.79 -9.83 -10.73
CA ASN A 174 4.43 -8.74 -11.47
C ASN A 174 4.97 -7.62 -10.56
N GLY A 175 4.83 -7.72 -9.23
CA GLY A 175 5.20 -6.67 -8.27
C GLY A 175 4.06 -5.71 -7.88
N GLY A 176 2.84 -5.93 -8.37
CA GLY A 176 1.66 -5.10 -8.08
C GLY A 176 1.22 -5.10 -6.61
N SER A 177 1.67 -6.05 -5.79
CA SER A 177 1.43 -6.00 -4.34
C SER A 177 2.12 -4.80 -3.70
N LEU A 178 3.33 -4.43 -4.13
CA LEU A 178 3.98 -3.22 -3.59
C LEU A 178 3.26 -1.94 -4.03
N VAL A 179 2.76 -1.89 -5.27
CA VAL A 179 1.96 -0.74 -5.76
C VAL A 179 0.74 -0.51 -4.87
N HIS A 180 0.06 -1.60 -4.49
CA HIS A 180 -1.10 -1.59 -3.59
C HIS A 180 -0.76 -1.13 -2.18
N GLU A 181 0.27 -1.71 -1.54
CA GLU A 181 0.65 -1.29 -0.18
C GLU A 181 1.15 0.16 -0.14
N VAL A 182 1.84 0.63 -1.19
CA VAL A 182 2.21 2.03 -1.33
C VAL A 182 0.97 2.91 -1.45
N GLY A 183 -0.08 2.45 -2.13
CA GLY A 183 -1.37 3.13 -2.17
C GLY A 183 -1.94 3.39 -0.78
N HIS A 184 -1.89 2.40 0.12
CA HIS A 184 -2.30 2.57 1.52
C HIS A 184 -1.41 3.56 2.28
N TRP A 185 -0.09 3.47 2.14
CA TRP A 185 0.85 4.42 2.77
C TRP A 185 0.61 5.87 2.33
N LEU A 186 0.10 6.06 1.11
CA LEU A 186 -0.31 7.34 0.52
C LEU A 186 -1.76 7.73 0.83
N GLY A 187 -2.54 6.87 1.50
CA GLY A 187 -3.88 7.18 2.02
C GLY A 187 -5.06 6.63 1.24
N LEU A 188 -4.85 5.71 0.28
CA LEU A 188 -5.92 5.02 -0.42
C LEU A 188 -6.49 3.88 0.41
N TYR A 189 -7.80 3.74 0.43
CA TYR A 189 -8.47 2.56 0.97
C TYR A 189 -8.70 1.52 -0.13
N HIS A 190 -9.09 0.32 0.28
CA HIS A 190 -9.55 -0.70 -0.65
C HIS A 190 -10.82 -0.24 -1.39
N THR A 191 -10.97 -0.63 -2.66
CA THR A 191 -12.15 -0.28 -3.50
C THR A 191 -13.48 -0.83 -3.02
N TRP A 192 -13.45 -1.81 -2.12
CA TRP A 192 -14.59 -2.45 -1.48
C TRP A 192 -14.73 -2.04 -0.01
N GLN A 193 -13.94 -1.07 0.45
CA GLN A 193 -14.00 -0.60 1.83
C GLN A 193 -15.43 -0.14 2.13
N ASN A 194 -16.02 -0.55 3.26
CA ASN A 194 -17.45 -0.36 3.57
C ASN A 194 -18.48 -1.01 2.60
N GLY A 195 -18.05 -1.72 1.55
CA GLY A 195 -18.90 -2.49 0.63
C GLY A 195 -19.73 -1.63 -0.32
N CYS A 196 -20.91 -2.14 -0.72
CA CYS A 196 -21.85 -1.46 -1.60
C CYS A 196 -22.53 -0.25 -0.93
N ASP A 197 -21.75 0.78 -0.63
CA ASP A 197 -22.16 2.01 0.07
C ASP A 197 -21.50 3.22 -0.58
N GLU A 198 -22.15 4.39 -0.60
CA GLU A 198 -21.61 5.60 -1.22
C GLU A 198 -20.30 6.08 -0.55
N ALA A 199 -20.09 5.81 0.74
CA ALA A 199 -18.85 6.17 1.41
C ALA A 199 -17.66 5.31 0.99
N ASN A 200 -17.91 4.14 0.37
CA ASN A 200 -16.97 3.18 -0.22
C ASN A 200 -15.51 3.30 0.26
N ASP A 201 -14.61 3.79 -0.60
CA ASP A 201 -13.19 4.05 -0.35
C ASP A 201 -12.90 5.55 -0.13
N GLU A 202 -13.95 6.37 0.04
CA GLU A 202 -13.91 7.84 0.12
C GLU A 202 -13.38 8.50 -1.16
N VAL A 203 -13.64 7.87 -2.31
CA VAL A 203 -13.31 8.39 -3.63
C VAL A 203 -14.51 8.23 -4.57
N ASP A 204 -15.09 9.36 -4.98
CA ASP A 204 -16.36 9.39 -5.71
C ASP A 204 -16.32 8.69 -7.10
N ASP A 205 -15.16 8.63 -7.74
CA ASP A 205 -14.99 8.03 -9.07
C ASP A 205 -14.56 6.55 -9.05
N THR A 206 -14.48 5.94 -7.86
CA THR A 206 -14.25 4.50 -7.70
C THR A 206 -15.58 3.79 -7.48
N PRO A 207 -16.05 2.93 -8.41
CA PRO A 207 -17.25 2.12 -8.19
C PRO A 207 -17.13 1.26 -6.93
N ALA A 208 -18.24 1.10 -6.23
CA ALA A 208 -18.31 0.25 -5.04
C ALA A 208 -18.24 -1.23 -5.41
N GLU A 209 -17.60 -2.02 -4.55
CA GLU A 209 -17.41 -3.47 -4.71
C GLU A 209 -17.78 -4.18 -3.41
N ASP A 210 -18.40 -5.37 -3.50
CA ASP A 210 -18.71 -6.19 -2.33
C ASP A 210 -17.43 -6.86 -1.78
N PRO A 211 -17.08 -6.69 -0.49
CA PRO A 211 -15.90 -7.32 0.12
C PRO A 211 -15.87 -8.86 0.00
N VAL A 212 -17.04 -9.52 -0.10
CA VAL A 212 -17.11 -10.97 -0.29
C VAL A 212 -16.68 -11.37 -1.70
N ASN A 213 -16.87 -10.47 -2.66
CA ASN A 213 -16.53 -10.69 -4.07
C ASN A 213 -15.21 -10.03 -4.46
N ALA A 214 -14.64 -9.18 -3.60
CA ALA A 214 -13.30 -8.61 -3.77
C ALA A 214 -12.25 -9.69 -4.05
N GLY A 215 -11.81 -9.77 -5.31
CA GLY A 215 -10.86 -10.78 -5.78
C GLY A 215 -11.45 -12.14 -6.18
N ARG A 216 -12.76 -12.38 -6.02
CA ARG A 216 -13.45 -13.61 -6.41
C ARG A 216 -13.57 -13.68 -7.94
N ASP A 217 -13.13 -14.79 -8.54
CA ASP A 217 -13.14 -15.04 -10.01
C ASP A 217 -12.32 -14.05 -10.88
N THR A 218 -11.56 -13.16 -10.25
CA THR A 218 -10.71 -12.17 -10.91
C THR A 218 -9.46 -12.76 -11.58
N HIS A 219 -9.20 -14.07 -11.49
CA HIS A 219 -8.11 -14.70 -12.25
C HIS A 219 -8.34 -14.62 -13.76
N SER A 220 -9.59 -14.43 -14.19
CA SER A 220 -9.98 -14.31 -15.59
C SER A 220 -9.98 -12.87 -16.12
N CYS A 221 -9.72 -11.87 -15.26
CA CYS A 221 -9.91 -10.44 -15.56
C CYS A 221 -11.22 -10.20 -16.35
N PRO A 222 -12.39 -10.59 -15.80
CA PRO A 222 -13.63 -10.63 -16.57
C PRO A 222 -13.97 -9.23 -17.08
N ALA A 223 -14.28 -9.09 -18.38
CA ALA A 223 -14.54 -7.78 -18.98
C ALA A 223 -15.71 -7.00 -18.34
N SER A 224 -16.59 -7.70 -17.60
CA SER A 224 -17.64 -7.08 -16.80
C SER A 224 -17.98 -7.94 -15.59
N PHE A 225 -18.01 -7.33 -14.42
CA PHE A 225 -18.51 -7.94 -13.18
C PHE A 225 -19.07 -6.82 -12.30
N ASP A 226 -20.21 -7.06 -11.67
CA ASP A 226 -20.91 -6.06 -10.85
C ASP A 226 -21.52 -6.78 -9.65
N SER A 227 -20.86 -6.63 -8.50
CA SER A 227 -21.31 -7.15 -7.23
C SER A 227 -22.21 -6.17 -6.47
N CYS A 228 -22.30 -4.92 -6.93
CA CYS A 228 -23.11 -3.86 -6.35
C CYS A 228 -24.13 -3.28 -7.36
N PRO A 229 -25.09 -4.08 -7.89
CA PRO A 229 -25.93 -3.69 -9.03
C PRO A 229 -26.92 -2.55 -8.77
N ASN A 230 -27.05 -2.11 -7.52
CA ASN A 230 -27.86 -0.94 -7.14
C ASN A 230 -27.01 0.33 -6.98
N MET A 231 -25.70 0.24 -7.19
CA MET A 231 -24.74 1.33 -7.16
C MET A 231 -24.26 1.63 -8.59
N PRO A 232 -23.76 2.85 -8.86
CA PRO A 232 -23.22 3.17 -10.18
C PRO A 232 -21.87 2.46 -10.44
N GLY A 233 -21.69 1.96 -11.66
CA GLY A 233 -20.42 1.41 -12.15
C GLY A 233 -20.38 -0.12 -12.17
N GLN A 234 -19.20 -0.66 -12.45
CA GLN A 234 -18.87 -2.09 -12.36
C GLN A 234 -17.70 -2.23 -11.39
N ASP A 235 -17.52 -3.42 -10.83
CA ASP A 235 -16.44 -3.70 -9.89
C ASP A 235 -15.09 -3.28 -10.52
N PRO A 236 -14.26 -2.51 -9.81
CA PRO A 236 -13.04 -1.93 -10.36
C PRO A 236 -11.90 -2.96 -10.38
N ILE A 237 -12.08 -4.06 -11.11
CA ILE A 237 -11.17 -5.23 -11.15
C ILE A 237 -9.75 -4.91 -11.64
N HIS A 238 -9.59 -3.79 -12.36
CA HIS A 238 -8.30 -3.33 -12.86
C HIS A 238 -7.62 -2.36 -11.89
N ASN A 239 -8.30 -1.94 -10.82
CA ASN A 239 -7.76 -0.99 -9.88
C ASN A 239 -6.69 -1.63 -8.98
N TYR A 240 -5.60 -0.92 -8.70
CA TYR A 240 -4.57 -1.42 -7.80
C TYR A 240 -5.09 -1.71 -6.38
N MET A 241 -6.14 -1.01 -5.93
CA MET A 241 -6.69 -1.10 -4.57
C MET A 241 -7.76 -2.20 -4.37
N THR A 242 -8.10 -2.98 -5.41
CA THR A 242 -8.91 -4.21 -5.24
C THR A 242 -8.02 -5.41 -4.91
N TYR A 243 -8.63 -6.56 -4.63
CA TYR A 243 -7.99 -7.87 -4.46
C TYR A 243 -7.97 -8.74 -5.73
N ALA A 244 -8.23 -8.14 -6.89
CA ALA A 244 -8.05 -8.79 -8.16
C ALA A 244 -6.62 -9.36 -8.34
N SER A 245 -6.49 -10.36 -9.21
CA SER A 245 -5.20 -10.95 -9.51
C SER A 245 -4.21 -9.91 -10.07
N ASP A 246 -2.91 -10.09 -9.81
CA ASP A 246 -1.87 -9.13 -10.19
C ASP A 246 -1.89 -8.77 -11.68
N ASP A 247 -2.21 -9.73 -12.53
CA ASP A 247 -2.22 -9.55 -13.98
C ASP A 247 -3.41 -8.69 -14.46
N CYS A 248 -4.45 -8.51 -13.63
CA CYS A 248 -5.58 -7.63 -13.96
C CYS A 248 -5.34 -6.18 -13.57
N ARG A 249 -4.56 -5.94 -12.50
CA ARG A 249 -4.46 -4.62 -11.87
C ARG A 249 -3.48 -3.76 -12.65
N THR A 250 -3.97 -2.63 -13.14
CA THR A 250 -3.25 -1.76 -14.08
C THR A 250 -3.55 -0.27 -13.90
N GLU A 251 -4.50 0.11 -13.03
CA GLU A 251 -4.96 1.50 -12.93
C GLU A 251 -5.20 2.02 -11.51
N LEU A 252 -5.16 3.35 -11.39
CA LEU A 252 -5.73 4.15 -10.30
C LEU A 252 -6.61 5.24 -10.92
N THR A 253 -7.66 5.66 -10.23
CA THR A 253 -8.58 6.69 -10.73
C THR A 253 -8.03 8.11 -10.48
N PRO A 254 -8.46 9.12 -11.26
CA PRO A 254 -8.14 10.52 -10.96
C PRO A 254 -8.52 10.95 -9.54
N GLY A 255 -9.67 10.50 -9.02
CA GLY A 255 -10.11 10.77 -7.65
C GLY A 255 -9.19 10.14 -6.61
N GLN A 256 -8.67 8.92 -6.85
CA GLN A 256 -7.66 8.31 -5.99
C GLN A 256 -6.37 9.14 -5.97
N ILE A 257 -5.93 9.70 -7.10
CA ILE A 257 -4.76 10.58 -7.14
C ILE A 257 -4.98 11.90 -6.38
N GLU A 258 -6.17 12.50 -6.46
CA GLU A 258 -6.49 13.67 -5.65
C GLU A 258 -6.51 13.35 -4.16
N ARG A 259 -7.03 12.18 -3.78
CA ARG A 259 -6.97 11.69 -2.40
C ARG A 259 -5.53 11.53 -1.94
N VAL A 260 -4.66 10.88 -2.72
CA VAL A 260 -3.22 10.75 -2.42
C VAL A 260 -2.60 12.11 -2.18
N ARG A 261 -2.79 13.06 -3.11
CA ARG A 261 -2.26 14.42 -3.03
C ARG A 261 -2.65 15.10 -1.73
N THR A 262 -3.93 15.07 -1.37
CA THR A 262 -4.42 15.75 -0.16
C THR A 262 -3.95 15.05 1.11
N GLN A 263 -3.95 13.72 1.16
CA GLN A 263 -3.50 12.92 2.31
C GLN A 263 -2.02 13.17 2.63
N ILE A 264 -1.12 13.04 1.65
CA ILE A 264 0.32 13.20 1.91
C ILE A 264 0.72 14.65 2.13
N SER A 265 0.00 15.59 1.53
CA SER A 265 0.13 17.02 1.84
C SER A 265 -0.20 17.30 3.30
N THR A 266 -1.27 16.68 3.82
CA THR A 266 -1.71 16.87 5.21
C THR A 266 -0.82 16.17 6.22
N TYR A 267 -0.46 14.91 6.00
CA TYR A 267 0.19 14.13 7.04
C TYR A 267 1.69 13.95 6.86
N ARG A 268 2.20 14.17 5.65
CA ARG A 268 3.62 13.96 5.31
C ARG A 268 4.32 15.23 4.84
N GLY A 269 3.60 16.34 4.68
CA GLY A 269 4.16 17.59 4.16
C GLY A 269 4.67 17.49 2.71
N ILE A 270 4.27 16.44 1.98
CA ILE A 270 4.66 16.21 0.59
C ILE A 270 3.65 16.91 -0.33
N ASN A 271 4.11 17.68 -1.30
CA ASN A 271 3.23 18.32 -2.28
C ASN A 271 3.36 17.62 -3.63
N LEU A 272 2.23 17.40 -4.31
CA LEU A 272 2.13 16.89 -5.69
C LEU A 272 1.57 17.97 -6.62
#